data_AF-A0A833SU43-F1
#
_entry.id   AF-A0A833SU43-F1
#
_cell.length_a   1.000
_cell.length_b   1.000
_cell.length_c   1.000
_cell.angle_alpha   90.00
_cell.angle_beta   90.00
_cell.angle_gamma   90.00
#
_symmetry.space_group_name_H-M   'P 1'
#
loop_
_entity.id
_entity.type
_entity.pdbx_description
1 polymer ?
#
loop_
_entity_poly.entity_id
_entity_poly.type
_entity_poly.pdbx_seq_one_letter_code
_entity_poly.pdbx_strand_id
1 'polypeptide(L)'
;MLWTGFFEIIRRNSSLLTYEDSNGEMQYILNDDGGQPMSDIPWYAAIPQYCLVSLATVFIQISTYNIGYTEVPLSLCGMSIALGFFMNSMGSTLLSVFVLLFGKYIPTDLNDGHMEYLYFALAAVMAINTFFTCW
;
A
#
# COMPACT_ATOMS: atom_id res chain seq x y z
N MET A 1 3.79 4.48 1.29
CA MET A 1 2.88 4.91 0.20
C MET A 1 3.57 5.75 -0.88
N LEU A 2 4.66 6.47 -0.60
CA LEU A 2 5.42 7.15 -1.65
C LEU A 2 6.23 6.18 -2.53
N TRP A 3 6.93 5.22 -1.92
CA TRP A 3 7.67 4.19 -2.66
C TRP A 3 6.78 3.35 -3.58
N THR A 4 5.54 3.04 -3.16
CA THR A 4 4.54 2.37 -4.00
C THR A 4 4.15 3.16 -5.23
N GLY A 5 4.01 4.48 -5.10
CA GLY A 5 3.72 5.35 -6.25
C GLY A 5 4.86 5.35 -7.26
N PHE A 6 6.10 5.45 -6.77
CA PHE A 6 7.29 5.34 -7.65
C PHE A 6 7.44 3.95 -8.27
N PHE A 7 7.17 2.88 -7.51
CA PHE A 7 7.19 1.52 -8.01
C PHE A 7 6.17 1.30 -9.13
N GLU A 8 4.97 1.89 -9.02
CA GLU A 8 3.93 1.81 -10.05
C GLU A 8 4.32 2.56 -11.33
N ILE A 9 5.01 3.70 -11.21
CA ILE A 9 5.58 4.42 -12.37
C ILE A 9 6.67 3.59 -13.05
N ILE A 10 7.56 2.97 -12.27
CA ILE A 10 8.61 2.08 -12.79
C ILE A 10 7.99 0.87 -13.50
N ARG A 11 6.91 0.31 -12.94
CA ARG A 11 6.15 -0.78 -13.56
C ARG A 11 5.58 -0.37 -14.92
N ARG A 12 4.95 0.81 -15.03
CA ARG A 12 4.39 1.30 -16.31
C ARG A 12 5.46 1.48 -17.38
N ASN A 13 6.68 1.84 -16.99
CA ASN A 13 7.78 2.08 -17.91
C ASN A 13 8.57 0.79 -18.27
N SER A 14 8.18 -0.38 -17.75
CA SER A 14 8.88 -1.63 -18.02
C SER A 14 8.29 -2.39 -19.22
N SER A 15 9.17 -2.92 -20.06
CA SER A 15 8.82 -3.74 -21.21
C SER A 15 8.12 -5.04 -20.79
N LEU A 16 7.20 -5.50 -21.63
CA LEU A 16 6.46 -6.73 -21.39
C LEU A 16 7.37 -7.94 -21.63
N LEU A 17 7.22 -8.98 -20.81
CA LEU A 17 7.97 -10.24 -20.94
C LEU A 17 7.56 -10.94 -22.24
N THR A 18 8.44 -10.92 -23.22
CA THR A 18 8.31 -11.65 -24.48
C THR A 18 9.22 -12.86 -24.48
N TYR A 19 8.69 -14.04 -24.84
CA TYR A 19 9.49 -15.21 -25.18
C TYR A 19 9.59 -15.32 -26.70
N GLU A 20 10.74 -15.77 -27.18
CA GLU A 20 10.93 -16.14 -28.59
C GLU A 20 10.53 -17.60 -28.75
N ASP A 21 9.47 -17.88 -29.50
CA ASP A 21 9.04 -19.25 -29.80
C ASP A 21 10.05 -19.92 -30.77
N SER A 22 10.02 -21.25 -30.89
CA SER A 22 10.86 -22.04 -31.80
C SER A 22 10.73 -21.65 -33.29
N ASN A 23 9.76 -20.79 -33.63
CA ASN A 23 9.49 -20.24 -34.96
C ASN A 23 10.04 -18.81 -35.16
N GLY A 24 10.71 -18.22 -34.17
CA GLY A 24 11.31 -16.87 -34.25
C GLY A 24 10.30 -15.72 -34.10
N GLU A 25 9.08 -15.99 -33.64
CA GLU A 25 8.09 -14.95 -33.33
C GLU A 25 8.08 -14.63 -31.83
N MET A 26 8.06 -13.33 -31.51
CA MET A 26 8.03 -12.80 -30.15
C MET A 26 6.60 -12.88 -29.60
N GLN A 27 6.33 -13.82 -28.69
CA GLN A 27 5.04 -13.96 -28.04
C GLN A 27 5.11 -13.48 -26.58
N TYR A 28 4.01 -12.91 -26.07
CA TYR A 28 3.95 -12.41 -24.70
C TYR A 28 3.70 -13.55 -23.72
N ILE A 29 4.43 -13.58 -22.59
CA ILE A 29 4.09 -14.50 -21.48
C ILE A 29 2.79 -14.00 -20.85
N LEU A 30 1.72 -14.75 -21.09
CA LEU A 30 0.37 -14.49 -20.59
C LEU A 30 0.18 -15.17 -19.23
N ASN A 31 -0.47 -14.49 -18.30
CA ASN A 31 -0.84 -15.07 -17.01
C ASN A 31 -1.94 -16.16 -17.19
N ASP A 32 -1.78 -17.31 -16.54
CA ASP A 32 -2.62 -18.52 -16.70
C ASP A 32 -4.09 -18.28 -16.26
N ASP A 33 -4.32 -17.35 -15.34
CA ASP A 33 -5.66 -17.01 -14.82
C ASP A 33 -6.33 -15.83 -15.55
N GLY A 34 -5.54 -14.93 -16.17
CA GLY A 34 -6.02 -13.62 -16.63
C GLY A 34 -5.75 -13.28 -18.09
N GLY A 35 -4.91 -14.05 -18.79
CA GLY A 35 -4.57 -13.79 -20.20
C GLY A 35 -3.93 -12.41 -20.44
N GLN A 36 -3.36 -11.79 -19.41
CA GLN A 36 -2.75 -10.47 -19.48
C GLN A 36 -1.23 -10.58 -19.61
N PRO A 37 -0.60 -9.76 -20.46
CA PRO A 37 0.85 -9.82 -20.67
C PRO A 37 1.58 -9.23 -19.47
N MET A 38 2.52 -9.99 -18.93
CA MET A 38 3.22 -9.65 -17.68
C MET A 38 4.37 -8.66 -17.94
N SER A 39 4.43 -7.52 -17.22
CA SER A 39 5.60 -6.62 -17.27
C SER A 39 6.81 -7.24 -16.59
N ASP A 40 8.01 -7.01 -17.13
CA ASP A 40 9.27 -7.45 -16.53
C ASP A 40 9.61 -6.56 -15.33
N ILE A 41 9.21 -6.97 -14.12
CA ILE A 41 9.45 -6.21 -12.89
C ILE A 41 10.34 -7.02 -11.96
N PRO A 42 11.45 -6.46 -11.45
CA PRO A 42 12.22 -7.11 -10.41
C PRO A 42 11.40 -7.19 -9.13
N TRP A 43 11.05 -8.41 -8.71
CA TRP A 43 10.31 -8.70 -7.47
C TRP A 43 10.94 -8.06 -6.22
N TYR A 44 12.28 -7.88 -6.22
CA TYR A 44 13.03 -7.29 -5.12
C TYR A 44 12.68 -5.81 -4.89
N ALA A 45 12.18 -5.10 -5.90
CA ALA A 45 11.82 -3.68 -5.78
C ALA A 45 10.58 -3.44 -4.88
N ALA A 46 9.79 -4.47 -4.58
CA ALA A 46 8.67 -4.38 -3.63
C ALA A 46 9.10 -4.54 -2.16
N ILE A 47 10.26 -5.15 -1.89
CA ILE A 47 10.76 -5.42 -0.53
C ILE A 47 10.84 -4.17 0.37
N PRO A 48 11.43 -3.03 -0.06
CA PRO A 48 11.61 -1.89 0.84
C PRO A 48 10.29 -1.34 1.37
N GLN A 49 9.21 -1.39 0.59
CA GLN A 49 7.89 -0.98 1.07
C GLN A 49 7.43 -1.85 2.24
N TYR A 50 7.50 -3.18 2.11
CA TYR A 50 7.04 -4.10 3.14
C TYR A 50 7.86 -3.96 4.42
N CYS A 51 9.18 -3.78 4.30
CA CYS A 51 10.03 -3.51 5.45
C CYS A 51 9.67 -2.19 6.15
N LEU A 52 9.49 -1.10 5.40
CA LEU A 52 9.17 0.21 5.97
C LEU A 52 7.81 0.23 6.68
N VAL A 53 6.78 -0.37 6.07
CA VAL A 53 5.45 -0.46 6.67
C VAL A 53 5.49 -1.31 7.94
N SER A 54 6.17 -2.46 7.91
CA SER A 54 6.27 -3.35 9.07
C SER A 54 6.97 -2.68 10.25
N LEU A 55 8.09 -1.99 9.97
CA LEU A 55 8.85 -1.25 10.97
C LEU A 55 8.00 -0.12 11.57
N ALA A 56 7.30 0.66 10.75
CA ALA A 56 6.41 1.72 11.22
C ALA A 56 5.29 1.20 12.14
N THR A 57 4.65 0.09 11.77
CA THR A 57 3.58 -0.53 12.59
C THR A 57 4.09 -0.93 13.97
N VAL A 58 5.29 -1.52 14.06
CA VAL A 58 5.90 -1.90 15.36
C VAL A 58 6.17 -0.66 16.21
N PHE A 59 6.70 0.42 15.62
CA PHE A 59 6.95 1.67 16.35
C PHE A 59 5.67 2.30 16.91
N ILE A 60 4.60 2.37 16.11
CA ILE A 60 3.32 2.94 16.53
C ILE A 60 2.72 2.12 17.67
N GLN A 61 2.75 0.78 17.54
CA GLN A 61 2.12 -0.10 18.51
C GLN A 61 2.82 -0.05 19.87
N ILE A 62 4.17 -0.05 19.90
CA ILE A 62 4.94 0.06 21.15
C ILE A 62 4.69 1.39 21.85
N SER A 63 4.69 2.50 21.11
CA SER A 63 4.44 3.83 21.67
C SER A 63 3.04 3.95 22.26
N THR A 64 2.03 3.41 21.54
CA THR A 64 0.63 3.40 22.00
C THR A 64 0.49 2.64 23.31
N TYR A 65 1.14 1.48 23.44
CA TYR A 65 1.13 0.72 24.69
C TYR A 65 1.81 1.49 25.82
N ASN A 66 2.99 2.09 25.58
CA ASN A 66 3.70 2.84 26.61
C ASN A 66 2.83 3.97 27.19
N ILE A 67 2.26 4.81 26.32
CA ILE A 67 1.36 5.90 26.72
C ILE A 67 0.14 5.37 27.47
N GLY A 68 -0.44 4.26 27.01
CA GLY A 68 -1.61 3.65 27.62
C GLY A 68 -1.40 3.16 29.05
N TYR A 69 -0.16 2.88 29.46
CA TYR A 69 0.21 2.47 30.82
C TYR A 69 0.77 3.62 31.67
N THR A 70 1.40 4.64 31.09
CA THR A 70 2.05 5.73 31.85
C THR A 70 1.14 6.92 32.12
N GLU A 71 0.26 7.27 31.18
CA GLU A 71 -0.55 8.50 31.25
C GLU A 71 -1.95 8.28 31.86
N VAL A 72 -2.33 7.03 32.09
CA VAL A 72 -3.71 6.65 32.44
C VAL A 72 -3.72 5.91 33.78
N PRO A 73 -4.61 6.27 34.74
CA PRO A 73 -4.70 5.55 36.00
C PRO A 73 -5.00 4.06 35.77
N LEU A 74 -4.45 3.19 36.63
CA LEU A 74 -4.44 1.73 36.42
C LEU A 74 -5.83 1.11 36.18
N SER A 75 -6.89 1.72 36.72
CA SER A 75 -8.28 1.33 36.53
C SER A 75 -8.82 1.59 35.12
N LEU A 76 -8.19 2.48 34.35
CA LEU A 76 -8.58 2.91 33.00
C LEU A 76 -7.59 2.46 31.91
N CYS A 77 -6.52 1.74 32.28
CA CYS A 77 -5.52 1.25 31.32
C CYS A 77 -6.12 0.33 30.25
N GLY A 78 -7.13 -0.49 30.58
CA GLY A 78 -7.84 -1.28 29.57
C GLY A 78 -8.56 -0.44 28.51
N MET A 79 -9.03 0.77 28.88
CA MET A 79 -9.73 1.67 27.96
C MET A 79 -8.78 2.34 26.97
N SER A 80 -7.54 2.66 27.37
CA SER A 80 -6.54 3.26 26.48
C SER A 80 -6.07 2.27 25.40
N ILE A 81 -5.91 1.00 25.76
CA ILE A 81 -5.62 -0.07 24.81
C ILE A 81 -6.81 -0.29 23.85
N ALA A 82 -8.04 -0.27 24.37
CA ALA A 82 -9.25 -0.37 23.55
C ALA A 82 -9.37 0.79 22.54
N LEU A 83 -9.01 2.02 22.94
CA LEU A 83 -8.93 3.17 22.04
C LEU A 83 -7.87 2.98 20.94
N GLY A 84 -6.72 2.39 21.27
CA GLY A 84 -5.70 2.02 20.28
C GLY A 84 -6.23 1.02 19.24
N PHE A 85 -6.97 -0.01 19.65
CA PHE A 85 -7.60 -0.94 18.71
C PHE A 85 -8.73 -0.31 17.90
N PHE A 86 -9.52 0.57 18.52
CA PHE A 86 -10.56 1.32 17.83
C PHE A 86 -9.99 2.19 16.71
N MET A 87 -8.88 2.90 16.98
CA MET A 87 -8.17 3.69 15.97
C MET A 87 -7.71 2.82 14.79
N ASN A 88 -7.18 1.63 15.05
CA ASN A 88 -6.79 0.68 13.99
C ASN A 88 -7.98 0.23 13.13
N SER A 89 -9.13 -0.04 13.76
CA SER A 89 -10.37 -0.40 13.06
C SER A 89 -10.90 0.75 12.18
N MET A 90 -10.86 1.98 12.69
CA MET A 90 -11.19 3.17 11.92
C MET A 90 -10.25 3.35 10.72
N GLY A 91 -8.94 3.13 10.91
CA GLY A 91 -7.95 3.21 9.84
C GLY A 91 -8.24 2.21 8.70
N SER A 92 -8.59 0.98 9.03
CA SER A 92 -8.98 -0.04 8.05
C SER A 92 -10.27 0.33 7.30
N THR A 93 -11.26 0.87 8.01
CA THR A 93 -12.53 1.33 7.41
C THR A 93 -12.29 2.49 6.45
N LEU A 94 -11.44 3.45 6.83
CA LEU A 94 -11.07 4.58 6.00
C LEU A 94 -10.37 4.12 4.70
N LEU A 95 -9.44 3.16 4.80
CA LEU A 95 -8.79 2.56 3.64
C LEU A 95 -9.80 1.94 2.68
N SER A 96 -10.78 1.19 3.20
CA SER A 96 -11.84 0.58 2.40
C SER A 96 -12.65 1.64 1.63
N VAL A 97 -13.00 2.75 2.29
CA VAL A 97 -13.70 3.88 1.65
C VAL A 97 -12.85 4.49 0.53
N PHE A 98 -11.53 4.66 0.74
CA PHE A 98 -10.63 5.14 -0.31
C PHE A 98 -10.57 4.17 -1.50
N VAL A 99 -10.49 2.86 -1.26
CA VAL A 99 -10.51 1.86 -2.33
C VAL A 99 -11.81 1.91 -3.13
N LEU A 100 -12.95 2.06 -2.47
CA LEU A 100 -14.26 2.20 -3.13
C LEU A 100 -14.35 3.49 -3.96
N LEU A 101 -13.87 4.62 -3.41
CA LEU A 101 -13.88 5.92 -4.09
C LEU A 101 -13.06 5.89 -5.38
N PHE A 102 -11.91 5.22 -5.34
CA PHE A 102 -11.04 5.05 -6.50
C PHE A 102 -11.31 3.78 -7.29
N GLY A 103 -12.34 3.00 -6.94
CA GLY A 103 -12.71 1.76 -7.62
C GLY A 103 -13.04 1.95 -9.11
N LYS A 104 -13.48 3.16 -9.49
CA LYS A 104 -13.68 3.55 -10.90
C LYS A 104 -12.38 3.66 -11.71
N TYR A 105 -11.24 3.87 -11.04
CA TYR A 105 -9.90 3.96 -11.62
C TYR A 105 -9.13 2.63 -11.57
N ILE A 106 -9.78 1.55 -11.14
CA ILE A 106 -9.28 0.16 -11.17
C ILE A 106 -9.99 -0.58 -12.33
N PRO A 107 -9.62 -0.36 -13.61
CA PRO A 107 -10.14 -1.15 -14.72
C PRO A 107 -9.64 -2.60 -14.65
N THR A 108 -10.36 -3.49 -15.33
CA THR A 108 -10.03 -4.92 -15.48
C THR A 108 -8.65 -5.15 -16.13
N ASP A 109 -8.13 -4.14 -16.86
CA ASP A 109 -6.78 -4.12 -17.42
C ASP A 109 -5.83 -3.29 -16.55
N LEU A 110 -4.97 -4.00 -15.81
CA LEU A 110 -4.02 -3.40 -14.87
C LEU A 110 -2.94 -2.54 -15.58
N ASN A 111 -2.83 -2.64 -16.92
CA ASN A 111 -1.90 -1.85 -17.72
C ASN A 111 -2.41 -0.44 -18.09
N ASP A 112 -3.74 -0.23 -18.09
CA ASP A 112 -4.37 1.06 -18.45
C ASP A 112 -4.98 1.78 -17.21
N GLY A 113 -5.04 1.07 -16.09
CA GLY A 113 -5.48 1.60 -14.80
C GLY A 113 -4.48 2.54 -14.15
N HIS A 114 -4.88 3.79 -13.95
CA HIS A 114 -4.06 4.79 -13.26
C HIS A 114 -4.11 4.62 -11.72
N MET A 115 -3.68 3.44 -11.25
CA MET A 115 -3.59 3.08 -9.82
C MET A 115 -2.65 4.01 -9.03
N GLU A 116 -1.74 4.69 -9.73
CA GLU A 116 -0.81 5.69 -9.19
C GLU A 116 -1.53 6.84 -8.45
N TYR A 117 -2.69 7.30 -8.92
CA TYR A 117 -3.43 8.37 -8.25
C TYR A 117 -3.93 7.97 -6.87
N LEU A 118 -4.34 6.70 -6.69
CA LEU A 118 -4.75 6.19 -5.38
C LEU A 118 -3.56 6.20 -4.42
N TYR A 119 -2.39 5.71 -4.85
CA TYR A 119 -1.20 5.68 -3.99
C TYR A 119 -0.67 7.07 -3.64
N PHE A 120 -0.69 8.01 -4.59
CA PHE A 120 -0.30 9.40 -4.33
C PHE A 120 -1.32 10.13 -3.47
N ALA A 121 -2.63 9.91 -3.66
CA ALA A 121 -3.66 10.49 -2.79
C ALA A 121 -3.52 9.98 -1.34
N LEU A 122 -3.32 8.67 -1.15
CA LEU A 122 -3.03 8.08 0.16
C LEU A 122 -1.76 8.67 0.79
N ALA A 123 -0.69 8.83 0.01
CA ALA A 123 0.55 9.44 0.49
C ALA A 123 0.36 10.91 0.89
N ALA A 124 -0.41 11.69 0.12
CA ALA A 124 -0.71 13.08 0.43
C ALA A 124 -1.54 13.21 1.71
N VAL A 125 -2.58 12.39 1.88
CA VAL A 125 -3.40 12.37 3.11
C VAL A 125 -2.55 12.01 4.32
N MET A 126 -1.65 11.01 4.21
CA MET A 126 -0.74 10.67 5.30
C MET A 126 0.21 11.83 5.64
N ALA A 127 0.77 12.51 4.64
CA ALA A 127 1.67 13.65 4.85
C ALA A 127 0.95 14.82 5.55
N ILE A 128 -0.28 15.13 5.14
CA ILE A 128 -1.11 16.16 5.78
C ILE A 128 -1.40 15.80 7.24
N ASN A 129 -1.76 14.53 7.50
CA ASN A 129 -2.03 14.08 8.86
C ASN A 129 -0.80 14.18 9.78
N THR A 130 0.39 13.79 9.29
CA THR A 130 1.64 13.92 10.04
C THR A 130 1.98 15.39 10.29
N PHE A 131 1.80 16.26 9.31
CA PHE A 131 2.05 17.69 9.47
C PHE A 131 1.11 18.32 10.51
N PHE A 132 -0.18 18.00 10.45
CA PHE A 132 -1.17 18.50 11.40
C PHE A 132 -0.94 18.00 12.82
N THR A 133 -0.54 16.74 13.00
CA THR A 133 -0.30 16.15 14.34
C THR A 133 1.01 16.65 14.97
N CYS A 134 1.99 17.06 14.15
CA CYS A 134 3.30 17.49 14.63
C CYS A 134 3.36 18.98 14.99
N TRP A 135 2.32 19.77 14.69
CA TRP A 135 2.20 21.18 15.05
C TRP A 135 1.21 21.36 16.20
#